data_AF-A0A448XNU2-F1
#
_entry.id   AF-A0A448XNU2-F1
#
_cell.length_a   1.000
_cell.length_b   1.000
_cell.length_c   1.000
_cell.angle_alpha   90.00
_cell.angle_beta   90.00
_cell.angle_gamma   90.00
#
_symmetry.space_group_name_H-M   'P 1'
#
loop_
_entity.id
_entity.type
_entity.pdbx_description
1 polymer ?
#
loop_
_entity_poly.entity_id
_entity_poly.type
_entity_poly.pdbx_seq_one_letter_code
_entity_poly.pdbx_strand_id
1 'polypeptide(L)'
;MDRFARWPEAFQMSGVQADLVARTFATHWVVRFGTSATITTDRGRQFECDLFAQLSKLLGTKRIHTCAYHPQANCMVERFHRQLKACLRCQRNPGKWIDMW
;
A
#
# COMPACT_ATOMS: atom_id res chain seq x y z
N MET A 1 -3.26 -2.32 -3.43
CA MET A 1 -3.94 -2.70 -4.68
C MET A 1 -5.03 -3.68 -4.32
N ASP A 2 -6.26 -3.39 -4.70
CA ASP A 2 -7.36 -4.34 -4.58
C ASP A 2 -7.20 -5.42 -5.64
N ARG A 3 -7.26 -6.70 -5.24
CA ARG A 3 -7.00 -7.82 -6.15
C ARG A 3 -8.20 -8.16 -7.03
N PHE A 4 -9.41 -7.87 -6.56
CA PHE A 4 -10.63 -8.19 -7.28
C PHE A 4 -10.85 -7.21 -8.44
N ALA A 5 -10.92 -5.92 -8.14
CA ALA A 5 -11.08 -4.85 -9.12
C ALA A 5 -9.78 -4.50 -9.86
N ARG A 6 -8.63 -5.06 -9.42
CA ARG A 6 -7.29 -4.68 -9.88
C ARG A 6 -7.02 -3.18 -9.75
N TRP A 7 -7.57 -2.55 -8.70
CA TRP A 7 -7.48 -1.11 -8.47
C TRP A 7 -6.23 -0.75 -7.65
N PRO A 8 -5.26 -0.01 -8.19
CA PRO A 8 -4.10 0.43 -7.44
C PRO A 8 -4.32 1.83 -6.84
N GLU A 9 -3.97 1.99 -5.56
CA GLU A 9 -3.84 3.30 -4.93
C GLU A 9 -2.40 3.49 -4.45
N ALA A 10 -1.88 4.70 -4.65
CA ALA A 10 -0.55 5.10 -4.21
C ALA A 10 -0.66 6.45 -3.50
N PHE A 11 -0.15 6.51 -2.27
CA PHE A 11 -0.12 7.71 -1.44
C PHE A 11 1.32 8.14 -1.23
N GLN A 12 1.59 9.43 -1.39
CA GLN A 12 2.88 9.98 -1.04
C GLN A 12 2.96 10.13 0.47
N MET A 13 4.02 9.58 1.05
CA MET A 13 4.30 9.65 2.48
C MET A 13 5.66 10.32 2.68
N SER A 14 5.77 11.18 3.70
CA SER A 14 7.03 11.86 4.06
C SER A 14 8.08 10.93 4.68
N GLY A 15 7.70 9.70 5.02
CA GLY A 15 8.58 8.67 5.54
C GLY A 15 8.00 7.26 5.44
N VAL A 16 8.76 6.27 5.91
CA VAL A 16 8.36 4.84 5.92
C VAL A 16 8.06 4.33 7.34
N GLN A 17 7.78 5.27 8.27
CA GLN A 17 7.50 4.91 9.65
C GLN A 17 6.17 4.15 9.75
N ALA A 18 6.14 3.18 10.66
CA ALA A 18 4.99 2.32 10.91
C ALA A 18 3.71 3.11 11.21
N ASP A 19 3.81 4.18 12.00
CA ASP A 19 2.67 5.02 12.37
C ASP A 19 2.08 5.76 11.18
N LEU A 20 2.95 6.29 10.31
CA LEU A 20 2.54 7.00 9.11
C LEU A 20 1.85 6.05 8.13
N VAL A 21 2.38 4.85 7.96
CA VAL A 21 1.78 3.79 7.13
C VAL A 21 0.43 3.35 7.67
N ALA A 22 0.32 3.11 8.98
CA ALA A 22 -0.92 2.72 9.65
C ALA A 22 -2.00 3.81 9.52
N ARG A 23 -1.62 5.07 9.75
CA ARG A 23 -2.51 6.23 9.59
C ARG A 23 -3.00 6.35 8.16
N THR A 24 -2.08 6.37 7.19
CA THR A 24 -2.39 6.48 5.77
C THR A 24 -3.31 5.35 5.31
N PHE A 25 -3.05 4.13 5.77
CA PHE A 25 -3.92 2.99 5.48
C PHE A 25 -5.34 3.20 6.05
N ALA A 26 -5.46 3.59 7.31
CA ALA A 26 -6.77 3.83 7.92
C ALA A 26 -7.52 4.99 7.25
N THR A 27 -6.87 6.13 7.02
CA THR A 27 -7.52 7.35 6.52
C THR A 27 -7.90 7.27 5.05
N HIS A 28 -7.10 6.59 4.24
CA HIS A 28 -7.35 6.54 2.80
C HIS A 28 -7.99 5.23 2.37
N TRP A 29 -7.46 4.08 2.83
CA TRP A 29 -7.97 2.78 2.38
C TRP A 29 -9.24 2.38 3.11
N VAL A 30 -9.22 2.35 4.45
CA VAL A 30 -10.36 1.84 5.25
C VAL A 30 -11.58 2.74 5.08
N VAL A 31 -11.40 4.06 5.00
CA VAL A 31 -12.50 5.00 4.77
C VAL A 31 -13.16 4.81 3.40
N ARG A 32 -12.39 4.46 2.36
CA ARG A 32 -12.91 4.34 0.98
C ARG A 32 -13.46 2.96 0.64
N PHE A 33 -12.76 1.91 1.06
CA PHE A 33 -13.06 0.53 0.68
C PHE A 33 -13.56 -0.33 1.85
N GLY A 34 -13.59 0.23 3.06
CA GLY A 34 -13.90 -0.52 4.28
C GLY A 34 -12.76 -1.43 4.72
N THR A 35 -13.07 -2.34 5.63
CA THR A 35 -12.14 -3.33 6.14
C THR A 35 -11.99 -4.50 5.17
N SER A 36 -10.80 -4.69 4.63
CA SER A 36 -10.50 -5.88 3.84
C SER A 36 -10.47 -7.14 4.73
N ALA A 37 -11.00 -8.26 4.25
CA ALA A 37 -10.91 -9.53 4.98
C ALA A 37 -9.46 -10.05 5.08
N THR A 38 -8.62 -9.73 4.10
CA THR A 38 -7.22 -10.18 4.08
C THR A 38 -6.34 -9.12 3.43
N ILE A 39 -5.28 -8.72 4.13
CA ILE A 39 -4.22 -7.87 3.60
C ILE A 39 -3.01 -8.72 3.33
N THR A 40 -2.49 -8.65 2.11
CA THR A 40 -1.18 -9.21 1.78
C THR A 40 -0.13 -8.11 1.79
N THR A 41 0.86 -8.20 2.67
CA THR A 41 2.01 -7.29 2.69
C THR A 41 3.30 -8.03 2.40
N ASP A 42 4.33 -7.32 1.99
CA ASP A 42 5.70 -7.82 2.06
C ASP A 42 6.19 -7.86 3.52
N ARG A 43 7.39 -8.41 3.73
CA ARG A 43 8.06 -8.52 5.03
C ARG A 43 8.78 -7.23 5.47
N GLY A 44 8.35 -6.08 4.94
CA GLY A 44 8.86 -4.78 5.35
C GLY A 44 8.59 -4.49 6.83
N ARG A 45 9.57 -3.89 7.52
CA ARG A 45 9.49 -3.59 8.96
C ARG A 45 8.28 -2.73 9.33
N GLN A 46 7.86 -1.84 8.44
CA GLN A 46 6.69 -0.99 8.62
C GLN A 46 5.39 -1.78 8.74
N PHE A 47 5.31 -2.94 8.08
CA PHE A 47 4.14 -3.82 8.15
C PHE A 47 4.27 -4.84 9.27
N GLU A 48 5.48 -5.18 9.71
CA GLU A 48 5.79 -6.11 10.80
C GLU A 48 5.72 -5.52 12.22
N CYS A 49 5.52 -4.22 12.34
CA CYS A 49 5.43 -3.59 13.65
C CYS A 49 4.17 -4.01 14.42
N ASP A 50 4.26 -3.97 15.76
CA ASP A 50 3.14 -4.26 16.66
C ASP A 50 1.93 -3.35 16.39
N LEU A 51 2.19 -2.11 15.97
CA LEU A 51 1.13 -1.16 15.62
C LEU A 51 0.25 -1.68 14.47
N PHE A 52 0.87 -2.20 13.42
CA PHE A 52 0.13 -2.73 12.27
C PHE A 52 -0.57 -4.05 12.60
N ALA A 53 0.00 -4.85 13.51
CA ALA A 53 -0.64 -6.05 14.03
C ALA A 53 -1.89 -5.71 14.87
N GLN A 54 -1.81 -4.72 15.76
CA GLN A 54 -2.95 -4.22 16.53
C GLN A 54 -4.02 -3.61 15.62
N LEU A 55 -3.63 -2.82 14.64
CA LEU A 55 -4.55 -2.25 13.64
C LEU A 55 -5.28 -3.36 12.88
N SER A 56 -4.57 -4.37 12.39
CA SER A 56 -5.18 -5.51 11.68
C SER A 56 -6.19 -6.25 12.57
N LYS A 57 -5.88 -6.42 13.87
CA LYS A 57 -6.80 -7.03 14.85
C LYS A 57 -8.06 -6.19 15.07
N LEU A 58 -7.91 -4.87 15.19
CA LEU A 58 -9.04 -3.94 15.35
C LEU A 58 -9.96 -3.94 14.13
N LEU A 59 -9.39 -4.04 12.93
CA LEU A 59 -10.14 -4.06 11.67
C LEU A 59 -10.70 -5.46 11.34
N GLY A 60 -10.42 -6.48 12.15
CA GLY A 60 -10.82 -7.86 11.88
C GLY A 60 -10.16 -8.47 10.65
N THR A 61 -9.02 -7.92 10.23
CA THR A 61 -8.35 -8.27 8.99
C THR A 61 -7.27 -9.32 9.20
N LYS A 62 -7.24 -10.35 8.36
CA LYS A 62 -6.16 -11.33 8.35
C LYS A 62 -4.95 -10.78 7.59
N ARG A 63 -3.80 -10.72 8.26
CA ARG A 63 -2.53 -10.36 7.63
C ARG A 63 -1.85 -11.59 7.05
N ILE A 64 -1.45 -11.54 5.78
CA ILE A 64 -0.68 -12.58 5.10
C ILE A 64 0.59 -11.95 4.54
N HIS A 65 1.71 -12.64 4.70
CA HIS A 65 2.98 -12.21 4.13
C HIS A 65 3.16 -12.82 2.75
N THR A 66 3.66 -12.04 1.80
CA THR A 66 4.20 -12.63 0.57
C THR A 66 5.39 -13.53 0.94
N CYS A 67 5.34 -14.79 0.55
CA CYS A 67 6.51 -15.65 0.61
C CYS A 67 7.61 -15.06 -0.28
N ALA A 68 8.86 -15.11 0.17
CA ALA A 68 10.03 -14.56 -0.54
C ALA A 68 10.17 -15.07 -1.99
N TYR A 69 9.51 -16.17 -2.33
CA TYR A 69 9.51 -16.82 -3.64
C TYR A 69 8.14 -16.86 -4.33
N HIS A 70 7.21 -15.97 -3.96
CA HIS A 70 5.94 -15.78 -4.68
C HIS A 70 5.96 -14.48 -5.50
N PRO A 71 6.81 -14.39 -6.55
CA PRO A 71 6.90 -13.20 -7.37
C PRO A 71 5.53 -12.85 -7.96
N GLN A 72 4.67 -13.83 -8.31
CA GLN A 72 3.33 -13.54 -8.85
C GLN A 72 2.43 -12.70 -7.92
N ALA A 73 2.50 -12.90 -6.60
CA ALA A 73 1.67 -12.17 -5.64
C ALA A 73 2.11 -10.69 -5.52
N ASN A 74 3.41 -10.43 -5.62
CA ASN A 74 3.96 -9.08 -5.63
C ASN A 74 4.09 -8.47 -7.03
N CYS A 75 4.07 -9.30 -8.08
CA CYS A 75 4.31 -8.92 -9.47
C CYS A 75 3.32 -7.86 -9.94
N MET A 76 2.06 -7.94 -9.51
CA MET A 76 1.05 -6.93 -9.89
C MET A 76 1.41 -5.56 -9.32
N VAL A 77 1.81 -5.52 -8.05
CA VAL A 77 2.23 -4.29 -7.36
C VAL A 77 3.54 -3.77 -7.96
N GLU A 78 4.52 -4.64 -8.23
CA GLU A 78 5.79 -4.28 -8.87
C GLU A 78 5.62 -3.75 -10.30
N ARG A 79 4.74 -4.37 -11.09
CA ARG A 79 4.39 -3.88 -12.44
C ARG A 79 3.75 -2.51 -12.37
N PHE A 80 2.80 -2.32 -11.45
CA PHE A 80 2.18 -1.03 -11.22
C PHE A 80 3.22 0.02 -10.80
N HIS A 81 4.12 -0.29 -9.86
CA HIS A 81 5.22 0.61 -9.46
C HIS A 81 6.11 1.00 -10.65
N ARG A 82 6.40 0.08 -11.56
CA ARG A 82 7.21 0.36 -12.76
C ARG A 82 6.49 1.31 -13.71
N GLN A 83 5.20 1.07 -13.95
CA GLN A 83 4.37 1.94 -14.80
C GLN A 83 4.23 3.33 -14.18
N LEU A 84 3.91 3.39 -12.89
CA LEU A 84 3.82 4.63 -12.13
C LEU A 84 5.13 5.42 -12.27
N LYS A 85 6.28 4.83 -11.93
CA LYS A 85 7.60 5.49 -12.09
C LYS A 85 7.89 5.95 -13.52
N ALA A 86 7.41 5.24 -14.54
CA ALA A 86 7.58 5.66 -15.94
C ALA A 86 6.72 6.90 -16.25
N CYS A 87 5.44 6.89 -15.89
CA CYS A 87 4.54 8.03 -16.06
C CYS A 87 5.10 9.29 -15.40
N LEU A 88 5.64 9.14 -14.19
CA LEU A 88 6.18 10.25 -13.41
C LEU A 88 7.47 10.82 -13.98
N ARG A 89 8.31 9.97 -14.60
CA ARG A 89 9.51 10.44 -15.31
C ARG A 89 9.18 11.21 -16.58
N CYS A 90 8.04 10.93 -17.20
CA CYS A 90 7.57 11.67 -18.37
C CYS A 90 6.86 12.98 -18.01
N GLN A 91 6.56 13.24 -16.72
CA GLN A 91 5.92 14.48 -16.31
C GLN A 91 6.91 15.65 -16.30
N ARG A 92 6.49 16.75 -16.93
CA ARG A 92 7.30 17.97 -17.14
C ARG A 92 7.59 18.77 -15.86
N ASN A 93 6.92 18.46 -14.75
CA ASN A 93 7.09 19.15 -13.48
C ASN A 93 7.04 18.19 -12.27
N PRO A 94 8.18 17.60 -11.86
CA PRO A 94 8.22 16.54 -10.85
C PRO A 94 7.84 16.98 -9.43
N GLY A 95 7.71 18.29 -9.16
CA GLY A 95 7.30 18.83 -7.86
C GLY A 95 5.78 18.99 -7.65
N LYS A 96 4.96 18.82 -8.69
CA LYS A 96 3.50 19.08 -8.68
C LYS A 96 2.62 17.85 -8.43
N TRP A 97 3.10 16.92 -7.62
CA TRP A 97 2.31 15.74 -7.23
C TRP A 97 1.18 16.05 -6.24
N ILE A 98 1.26 17.19 -5.58
CA ILE A 98 0.35 17.62 -4.51
C ILE A 98 -1.02 18.09 -5.06
N ASP A 99 -1.11 18.46 -6.34
CA ASP A 99 -2.31 19.10 -6.92
C ASP A 99 -3.21 18.16 -7.75
N MET A 100 -3.02 16.83 -7.72
CA MET A 100 -3.77 15.89 -8.57
C MET A 100 -4.82 15.03 -7.86
N TRP A 101 -5.15 15.30 -6.59
CA TRP A 101 -6.21 14.59 -5.85
C TRP A 101 -6.95 15.49 -4.86
#